data_AF-A0A960ZVF1-F1
#
_entry.id   AF-A0A960ZVF1-F1
#
_cell.length_a   1.000
_cell.length_b   1.000
_cell.length_c   1.000
_cell.angle_alpha   90.00
_cell.angle_beta   90.00
_cell.angle_gamma   90.00
#
_symmetry.space_group_name_H-M   'P 1'
#
loop_
_entity.id
_entity.type
_entity.pdbx_description
1 polymer ?
#
loop_
_entity_poly.entity_id
_entity_poly.type
_entity_poly.pdbx_seq_one_letter_code
_entity_poly.pdbx_strand_id
1 'polypeptide(L)'
;MPSTESTASLQAFIQHWTNAGANERANSQSFLLGLTQLLGVPAPSNDHTVGYSFEFPVKVPGGTSTNFLDLYRRGHFVLESKQFTAQKLEQTTLELAAIQAGAAEDKKKSGPVRGTGSWDDAMIRAKGQAERYVRSLPADEPNPPFIIVCDVGHSFEVYADFTQAGKAYLPFPDPRSFRIHLRDLEREDIRERLRLIWTNPTALDP
;
A
#
# COMPACT_ATOMS: atom_id res chain seq x y z
N MET A 1 12.73 -17.90 -18.65
CA MET A 1 12.32 -16.80 -19.54
C MET A 1 10.87 -16.49 -19.22
N PRO A 2 10.53 -15.29 -18.72
CA PRO A 2 9.12 -14.92 -18.60
C PRO A 2 8.47 -14.97 -19.99
N SER A 3 7.26 -15.49 -20.06
CA SER A 3 6.48 -15.51 -21.31
C SER A 3 6.19 -14.07 -21.76
N THR A 4 6.16 -13.84 -23.07
CA THR A 4 5.89 -12.51 -23.66
C THR A 4 4.56 -11.90 -23.15
N GLU A 5 3.58 -12.74 -22.85
CA GLU A 5 2.29 -12.34 -22.24
C GLU A 5 2.45 -11.78 -20.82
N SER A 6 3.37 -12.33 -20.01
CA SER A 6 3.64 -11.85 -18.65
C SER A 6 4.32 -10.48 -18.64
N THR A 7 5.19 -10.20 -19.62
CA THR A 7 5.80 -8.87 -19.76
C THR A 7 4.79 -7.82 -20.25
N ALA A 8 3.90 -8.19 -21.17
CA ALA A 8 2.86 -7.29 -21.68
C ALA A 8 1.84 -6.92 -20.57
N SER A 9 1.42 -7.88 -19.73
CA SER A 9 0.49 -7.62 -18.62
C SER A 9 1.11 -6.71 -17.54
N LEU A 10 2.40 -6.91 -17.24
CA LEU A 10 3.16 -6.05 -16.33
C LEU A 10 3.21 -4.60 -16.81
N GLN A 11 3.58 -4.38 -18.07
CA GLN A 11 3.66 -3.03 -18.63
C GLN A 11 2.28 -2.35 -18.69
N ALA A 12 1.23 -3.11 -19.03
CA ALA A 12 -0.14 -2.61 -18.99
C ALA A 12 -0.56 -2.19 -17.58
N PHE A 13 -0.25 -3.00 -16.55
CA PHE A 13 -0.54 -2.67 -15.16
C PHE A 13 0.16 -1.38 -14.71
N ILE A 14 1.47 -1.28 -14.95
CA ILE A 14 2.26 -0.08 -14.59
C ILE A 14 1.73 1.14 -15.32
N GLN A 15 1.51 1.05 -16.64
CA GLN A 15 1.02 2.16 -17.45
C GLN A 15 -0.36 2.63 -16.99
N HIS A 16 -1.27 1.70 -16.72
CA HIS A 16 -2.61 2.02 -16.24
C HIS A 16 -2.55 2.80 -14.92
N TRP A 17 -1.87 2.26 -13.90
CA TRP A 17 -1.83 2.89 -12.57
C TRP A 17 -0.96 4.14 -12.48
N THR A 18 0.02 4.29 -13.37
CA THR A 18 0.78 5.54 -13.54
C THR A 18 -0.14 6.68 -13.99
N ASN A 19 -1.07 6.40 -14.90
CA ASN A 19 -1.97 7.41 -15.46
C ASN A 19 -3.33 7.50 -14.77
N ALA A 20 -3.65 6.54 -13.88
CA ALA A 20 -4.92 6.48 -13.17
C ALA A 20 -5.25 7.82 -12.48
N GLY A 21 -6.49 8.27 -12.65
CA GLY A 21 -6.97 9.50 -12.06
C GLY A 21 -7.13 9.37 -10.54
N ALA A 22 -7.33 10.51 -9.85
CA ALA A 22 -7.56 10.51 -8.41
C ALA A 22 -8.79 9.66 -8.01
N ASN A 23 -9.88 9.69 -8.78
CA ASN A 23 -11.08 8.92 -8.46
C ASN A 23 -10.86 7.41 -8.61
N GLU A 24 -10.01 7.00 -9.55
CA GLU A 24 -9.71 5.59 -9.78
C GLU A 24 -8.80 5.05 -8.68
N ARG A 25 -7.80 5.83 -8.27
CA ARG A 25 -6.92 5.51 -7.13
C ARG A 25 -7.65 5.48 -5.78
N ALA A 26 -8.80 6.14 -5.67
CA ALA A 26 -9.63 6.07 -4.47
C ALA A 26 -10.22 4.66 -4.25
N ASN A 27 -10.30 3.84 -5.30
CA ASN A 27 -10.61 2.43 -5.18
C ASN A 27 -9.31 1.62 -5.03
N SER A 28 -8.80 1.49 -3.81
CA SER A 28 -7.59 0.72 -3.53
C SER A 28 -7.77 -0.78 -3.80
N GLN A 29 -8.99 -1.31 -3.69
CA GLN A 29 -9.25 -2.74 -3.90
C GLN A 29 -9.01 -3.16 -5.35
N SER A 30 -9.40 -2.36 -6.34
CA SER A 30 -9.13 -2.68 -7.75
C SER A 30 -7.64 -2.70 -8.07
N PHE A 31 -6.86 -1.78 -7.48
CA PHE A 31 -5.40 -1.80 -7.59
C PHE A 31 -4.79 -3.07 -6.99
N LEU A 32 -5.22 -3.43 -5.78
CA LEU A 32 -4.72 -4.60 -5.07
C LEU A 32 -5.12 -5.92 -5.74
N LEU A 33 -6.31 -6.00 -6.34
CA LEU A 33 -6.73 -7.14 -7.17
C LEU A 33 -5.89 -7.26 -8.45
N GLY A 34 -5.59 -6.15 -9.11
CA GLY A 34 -4.67 -6.16 -10.25
C GLY A 34 -3.26 -6.60 -9.84
N LEU A 35 -2.80 -6.20 -8.66
CA LEU A 35 -1.53 -6.66 -8.11
C LEU A 35 -1.52 -8.17 -7.86
N THR A 36 -2.58 -8.77 -7.31
CA THR A 36 -2.60 -10.23 -7.08
C THR A 36 -2.53 -11.00 -8.39
N GLN A 37 -3.23 -10.53 -9.43
CA GLN A 37 -3.14 -11.08 -10.78
C GLN A 37 -1.72 -10.96 -11.36
N LEU A 38 -1.09 -9.79 -11.22
CA LEU A 38 0.28 -9.55 -11.67
C LEU A 38 1.30 -10.48 -10.98
N LEU A 39 1.12 -10.71 -9.67
CA LEU A 39 2.00 -11.56 -8.88
C LEU A 39 1.69 -13.06 -9.04
N GLY A 40 0.58 -13.43 -9.70
CA GLY A 40 0.14 -14.82 -9.83
C GLY A 40 -0.24 -15.45 -8.50
N VAL A 41 -0.76 -14.66 -7.54
CA VAL A 41 -1.17 -15.12 -6.21
C VAL A 41 -2.69 -15.14 -6.09
N PRO A 42 -3.27 -15.90 -5.13
CA PRO A 42 -4.71 -15.90 -4.91
C PRO A 42 -5.26 -14.49 -4.69
N ALA A 43 -6.52 -14.26 -5.10
CA ALA A 43 -7.24 -13.05 -4.77
C ALA A 43 -7.86 -13.14 -3.35
N PRO A 44 -8.08 -12.02 -2.66
CA PRO A 44 -8.82 -12.01 -1.39
C PRO A 44 -10.24 -12.54 -1.56
N SER A 45 -10.74 -13.21 -0.53
CA SER A 45 -12.13 -13.65 -0.41
C SER A 45 -13.01 -12.54 0.16
N ASN A 46 -14.31 -12.60 -0.12
CA ASN A 46 -15.33 -11.80 0.57
C ASN A 46 -15.70 -12.37 1.95
N ASP A 47 -15.16 -13.54 2.31
CA ASP A 47 -15.37 -14.20 3.60
C ASP A 47 -14.13 -14.04 4.48
N HIS A 48 -14.27 -13.25 5.55
CA HIS A 48 -13.20 -12.98 6.51
C HIS A 48 -12.72 -14.24 7.25
N THR A 49 -13.54 -15.29 7.37
CA THR A 49 -13.19 -16.51 8.11
C THR A 49 -12.06 -17.30 7.44
N VAL A 50 -11.92 -17.13 6.12
CA VAL A 50 -10.83 -17.68 5.30
C VAL A 50 -9.47 -17.10 5.72
N GLY A 51 -9.45 -15.93 6.36
CA GLY A 51 -8.22 -15.26 6.78
C GLY A 51 -7.49 -14.59 5.62
N TYR A 52 -8.16 -14.31 4.50
CA TYR A 52 -7.63 -13.43 3.45
C TYR A 52 -8.74 -12.63 2.80
N SER A 53 -8.90 -11.37 3.17
CA SER A 53 -10.05 -10.54 2.77
C SER A 53 -9.74 -9.06 2.85
N PHE A 54 -10.43 -8.26 2.03
CA PHE A 54 -10.52 -6.81 2.23
C PHE A 54 -11.36 -6.48 3.47
N GLU A 55 -11.23 -5.24 3.96
CA GLU A 55 -12.07 -4.68 5.03
C GLU A 55 -12.19 -5.61 6.25
N PHE A 56 -11.07 -6.16 6.72
CA PHE A 56 -11.09 -7.11 7.83
C PHE A 56 -11.39 -6.37 9.15
N PRO A 57 -12.43 -6.79 9.90
CA PRO A 57 -12.88 -6.06 11.08
C PRO A 57 -11.95 -6.23 12.27
N VAL A 58 -11.65 -5.13 12.95
CA VAL A 58 -10.83 -5.06 14.16
C VAL A 58 -11.49 -4.15 15.19
N LYS A 59 -11.69 -4.68 16.41
CA LYS A 59 -12.39 -3.96 17.47
C LYS A 59 -11.48 -2.87 18.05
N VAL A 60 -12.03 -1.70 18.31
CA VAL A 60 -11.29 -0.63 19.00
C VAL A 60 -11.13 -1.01 20.47
N PRO A 61 -9.89 -1.05 21.02
CA PRO A 61 -9.68 -1.37 22.42
C PRO A 61 -10.45 -0.43 23.35
N GLY A 62 -11.26 -0.99 24.25
CA GLY A 62 -12.06 -0.22 25.22
C GLY A 62 -13.23 0.56 24.63
N GLY A 63 -13.50 0.43 23.33
CA GLY A 63 -14.64 1.06 22.65
C GLY A 63 -15.69 0.05 22.18
N THR A 64 -16.79 0.57 21.63
CA THR A 64 -17.84 -0.23 20.98
C THR A 64 -17.75 -0.20 19.45
N SER A 65 -16.87 0.64 18.89
CA SER A 65 -16.68 0.78 17.45
C SER A 65 -15.76 -0.32 16.88
N THR A 66 -15.99 -0.62 15.61
CA THR A 66 -15.15 -1.52 14.81
C THR A 66 -14.48 -0.68 13.73
N ASN A 67 -13.17 -0.85 13.60
CA ASN A 67 -12.41 -0.34 12.46
C ASN A 67 -12.18 -1.48 11.47
N PHE A 68 -11.71 -1.14 10.27
CA PHE A 68 -11.47 -2.11 9.20
C PHE A 68 -10.04 -1.93 8.69
N LEU A 69 -9.33 -3.04 8.57
CA LEU A 69 -8.06 -3.16 7.86
C LEU A 69 -8.35 -3.20 6.36
N ASP A 70 -7.65 -2.41 5.55
CA ASP A 70 -7.91 -2.38 4.11
C ASP A 70 -7.73 -3.76 3.47
N LEU A 71 -6.64 -4.45 3.76
CA LEU A 71 -6.43 -5.84 3.35
C LEU A 71 -5.67 -6.61 4.42
N TYR A 72 -6.19 -7.78 4.79
CA TYR A 72 -5.57 -8.66 5.77
C TYR A 72 -5.39 -10.06 5.20
N ARG A 73 -4.22 -10.66 5.46
CA ARG A 73 -3.95 -12.07 5.23
C ARG A 73 -3.32 -12.70 6.46
N ARG A 74 -4.06 -13.61 7.11
CA ARG A 74 -3.70 -14.36 8.32
C ARG A 74 -2.32 -14.97 8.18
N GLY A 75 -1.45 -14.66 9.14
CA GLY A 75 -0.07 -15.16 9.18
C GLY A 75 0.86 -14.64 8.07
N HIS A 76 0.42 -13.67 7.26
CA HIS A 76 1.23 -13.11 6.17
C HIS A 76 1.44 -11.61 6.35
N PHE A 77 0.37 -10.82 6.26
CA PHE A 77 0.49 -9.37 6.35
C PHE A 77 -0.81 -8.69 6.79
N VAL A 78 -0.66 -7.48 7.32
CA VAL A 78 -1.68 -6.42 7.23
C VAL A 78 -1.24 -5.39 6.20
N LEU A 79 -2.19 -4.85 5.44
CA LEU A 79 -1.94 -3.81 4.46
C LEU A 79 -2.87 -2.63 4.71
N GLU A 80 -2.28 -1.44 4.80
CA GLU A 80 -2.99 -0.16 4.88
C GLU A 80 -2.76 0.61 3.58
N SER A 81 -3.84 0.99 2.91
CA SER A 81 -3.83 1.75 1.65
C SER A 81 -4.13 3.22 1.91
N LYS A 82 -3.46 4.08 1.14
CA LYS A 82 -3.64 5.52 1.12
C LYS A 82 -3.61 6.00 -0.32
N GLN A 83 -4.16 7.19 -0.52
CA GLN A 83 -4.02 7.91 -1.77
C GLN A 83 -3.47 9.31 -1.47
N PHE A 84 -2.26 9.57 -1.97
CA PHE A 84 -1.63 10.87 -1.82
C PHE A 84 -1.64 11.67 -3.13
N THR A 85 -1.43 12.98 -3.00
CA THR A 85 -1.52 13.91 -4.13
C THR A 85 -0.27 13.80 -4.98
N ALA A 86 -0.41 13.66 -6.30
CA ALA A 86 0.71 13.75 -7.23
C ALA A 86 1.33 15.17 -7.19
N GLN A 87 2.63 15.28 -7.46
CA GLN A 87 3.23 16.59 -7.69
C GLN A 87 2.56 17.25 -8.88
N LYS A 88 2.11 18.49 -8.72
CA LYS A 88 1.79 19.32 -9.88
C LYS A 88 3.11 19.63 -10.56
N LEU A 89 3.24 19.32 -11.84
CA LEU A 89 4.23 19.97 -12.69
C LEU A 89 4.01 21.49 -12.53
N GLU A 90 5.10 22.24 -12.35
CA GLU A 90 5.10 23.64 -11.93
C GLU A 90 3.88 24.41 -12.45
N GLN A 91 3.12 25.03 -11.53
CA GLN A 91 2.07 25.95 -11.93
C GLN A 91 2.70 27.00 -12.82
N THR A 92 2.20 27.09 -14.04
CA THR A 92 2.75 28.04 -15.01
C THR A 92 2.64 29.45 -14.43
N THR A 93 3.56 30.35 -14.80
CA THR A 93 3.52 31.75 -14.36
C THR A 93 2.15 32.41 -14.63
N LEU A 94 1.46 31.94 -15.68
CA LEU A 94 0.09 32.33 -16.04
C LEU A 94 -0.97 31.86 -15.03
N GLU A 95 -0.88 30.61 -14.53
CA GLU A 95 -1.79 30.12 -13.49
C GLU A 95 -1.60 30.85 -12.17
N LEU A 96 -0.36 31.14 -11.79
CA LEU A 96 -0.05 31.93 -10.59
C LEU A 96 -0.59 33.36 -10.71
N ALA A 97 -0.42 34.00 -11.86
CA ALA A 97 -0.96 35.33 -12.13
C ALA A 97 -2.51 35.33 -12.12
N ALA A 98 -3.15 34.28 -12.66
CA ALA A 98 -4.61 34.15 -12.63
C ALA A 98 -5.16 33.97 -11.21
N ILE A 99 -4.47 33.20 -10.36
CA ILE A 99 -4.84 33.06 -8.94
C ILE A 99 -4.66 34.39 -8.20
N GLN A 100 -3.53 35.09 -8.40
CA GLN A 100 -3.26 36.39 -7.78
C GLN A 100 -4.26 37.48 -8.22
N ALA A 101 -4.72 37.42 -9.47
CA ALA A 101 -5.74 38.31 -10.00
C ALA A 101 -7.18 37.94 -9.58
N GLY A 102 -7.37 36.86 -8.81
CA GLY A 102 -8.70 36.36 -8.43
C GLY A 102 -9.50 35.78 -9.61
N ALA A 103 -8.85 35.56 -10.76
CA ALA A 103 -9.44 34.95 -11.95
C ALA A 103 -9.44 33.42 -11.91
N ALA A 104 -8.76 32.82 -10.92
CA ALA A 104 -8.78 31.39 -10.63
C ALA A 104 -8.84 31.14 -9.11
N GLU A 105 -9.62 30.14 -8.69
CA GLU A 105 -9.74 29.78 -7.28
C GLU A 105 -8.50 29.03 -6.79
N ASP A 106 -7.99 29.42 -5.61
CA ASP A 106 -7.00 28.65 -4.88
C ASP A 106 -7.65 27.38 -4.32
N LYS A 107 -7.52 26.26 -5.04
CA LYS A 107 -8.13 24.99 -4.63
C LYS A 107 -7.57 24.57 -3.28
N LYS A 108 -8.45 24.48 -2.26
CA LYS A 108 -8.19 24.02 -0.89
C LYS A 108 -7.14 22.90 -0.82
N LYS A 109 -6.26 22.99 0.17
CA LYS A 109 -5.17 22.05 0.49
C LYS A 109 -5.53 20.61 0.09
N SER A 110 -4.99 20.18 -1.04
CA SER A 110 -4.89 18.77 -1.40
C SER A 110 -4.10 18.04 -0.30
N GLY A 111 -4.38 16.76 -0.06
CA GLY A 111 -3.63 15.94 0.90
C GLY A 111 -2.11 15.94 0.62
N PRO A 112 -1.30 15.31 1.49
CA PRO A 112 0.15 15.29 1.37
C PRO A 112 0.63 15.03 -0.07
N VAL A 113 1.58 15.84 -0.53
CA VAL A 113 2.09 15.78 -1.90
C VAL A 113 3.27 14.81 -1.96
N ARG A 114 3.21 13.84 -2.87
CA ARG A 114 4.25 12.81 -3.07
C ARG A 114 5.63 13.43 -3.22
N GLY A 115 6.64 12.79 -2.63
CA GLY A 115 8.03 13.26 -2.66
C GLY A 115 8.34 14.47 -1.78
N THR A 116 7.41 14.91 -0.93
CA THR A 116 7.66 15.93 0.10
C THR A 116 7.79 15.29 1.48
N GLY A 117 8.44 15.97 2.44
CA GLY A 117 8.50 15.47 3.82
C GLY A 117 7.13 15.26 4.46
N SER A 118 6.11 16.06 4.07
CA SER A 118 4.73 15.87 4.53
C SER A 118 4.11 14.54 4.08
N TRP A 119 4.56 14.01 2.93
CA TRP A 119 4.17 12.70 2.42
C TRP A 119 4.89 11.59 3.18
N ASP A 120 6.19 11.75 3.46
CA ASP A 120 6.91 10.79 4.31
C ASP A 120 6.28 10.70 5.71
N ASP A 121 5.93 11.83 6.33
CA ASP A 121 5.20 11.86 7.61
C ASP A 121 3.83 11.18 7.54
N ALA A 122 3.17 11.24 6.38
CA ALA A 122 1.88 10.59 6.17
C ALA A 122 2.03 9.06 6.01
N MET A 123 3.06 8.61 5.32
CA MET A 123 3.42 7.18 5.22
C MET A 123 3.76 6.60 6.59
N ILE A 124 4.56 7.32 7.40
CA ILE A 124 4.87 6.93 8.79
C ILE A 124 3.60 6.81 9.64
N ARG A 125 2.65 7.75 9.51
CA ARG A 125 1.37 7.69 10.22
C ARG A 125 0.51 6.49 9.78
N ALA A 126 0.54 6.14 8.49
CA ALA A 126 -0.15 4.96 7.96
C ALA A 126 0.48 3.65 8.48
N LYS A 127 1.81 3.56 8.58
CA LYS A 127 2.49 2.44 9.27
C LYS A 127 2.03 2.34 10.72
N GLY A 128 2.01 3.45 11.45
CA GLY A 128 1.54 3.48 12.83
C GLY A 128 0.07 3.07 12.99
N GLN A 129 -0.76 3.29 11.96
CA GLN A 129 -2.12 2.78 11.89
C GLN A 129 -2.15 1.26 11.72
N ALA A 130 -1.39 0.72 10.76
CA ALA A 130 -1.26 -0.73 10.57
C ALA A 130 -0.75 -1.44 11.84
N GLU A 131 0.24 -0.88 12.55
CA GLU A 131 0.71 -1.42 13.83
C GLU A 131 -0.38 -1.46 14.92
N ARG A 132 -1.22 -0.42 14.98
CA ARG A 132 -2.37 -0.41 15.91
C ARG A 132 -3.36 -1.51 15.57
N TYR A 133 -3.57 -1.79 14.29
CA TYR A 133 -4.42 -2.89 13.86
C TYR A 133 -3.86 -4.25 14.23
N VAL A 134 -2.55 -4.49 14.03
CA VAL A 134 -1.89 -5.71 14.52
C VAL A 134 -2.17 -5.94 16.00
N ARG A 135 -2.01 -4.91 16.85
CA ARG A 135 -2.28 -5.00 18.30
C ARG A 135 -3.76 -5.19 18.65
N SER A 136 -4.65 -4.92 17.71
CA SER A 136 -6.11 -5.02 17.88
C SER A 136 -6.71 -6.23 17.15
N LEU A 137 -5.87 -7.09 16.55
CA LEU A 137 -6.31 -8.35 15.98
C LEU A 137 -6.96 -9.22 17.06
N PRO A 138 -7.96 -10.04 16.70
CA PRO A 138 -8.50 -11.07 17.59
C PRO A 138 -7.40 -11.96 18.17
N ALA A 139 -7.60 -12.46 19.40
CA ALA A 139 -6.57 -13.21 20.12
C ALA A 139 -6.22 -14.57 19.47
N ASP A 140 -7.12 -15.10 18.64
CA ASP A 140 -6.94 -16.31 17.82
C ASP A 140 -6.25 -16.03 16.48
N GLU A 141 -6.03 -14.76 16.14
CA GLU A 141 -5.26 -14.36 14.96
C GLU A 141 -3.78 -14.16 15.32
N PRO A 142 -2.83 -14.72 14.55
CA PRO A 142 -1.42 -14.48 14.77
C PRO A 142 -1.03 -13.05 14.34
N ASN A 143 -0.02 -12.48 15.02
CA ASN A 143 0.66 -11.30 14.51
C ASN A 143 1.30 -11.65 13.15
N PRO A 144 0.99 -10.93 12.07
CA PRO A 144 1.59 -11.22 10.77
C PRO A 144 3.08 -10.86 10.76
N PRO A 145 3.92 -11.56 9.99
CA PRO A 145 5.33 -11.19 9.85
C PRO A 145 5.53 -9.86 9.11
N PHE A 146 4.56 -9.40 8.31
CA PHE A 146 4.68 -8.17 7.53
C PHE A 146 3.60 -7.11 7.80
N ILE A 147 4.01 -5.85 7.71
CA ILE A 147 3.14 -4.69 7.50
C ILE A 147 3.46 -4.11 6.12
N ILE A 148 2.43 -3.80 5.34
CA ILE A 148 2.56 -3.09 4.06
C ILE A 148 1.78 -1.78 4.13
N VAL A 149 2.42 -0.67 3.78
CA VAL A 149 1.72 0.59 3.52
C VAL A 149 1.73 0.84 2.02
N CYS A 150 0.57 1.07 1.44
CA CYS A 150 0.41 1.30 0.00
C CYS A 150 -0.03 2.74 -0.28
N ASP A 151 0.76 3.50 -1.03
CA ASP A 151 0.26 4.68 -1.75
C ASP A 151 -0.20 4.22 -3.13
N VAL A 152 -1.52 4.17 -3.34
CA VAL A 152 -2.15 3.51 -4.48
C VAL A 152 -1.62 4.07 -5.81
N GLY A 153 -1.12 3.16 -6.65
CA GLY A 153 -0.51 3.48 -7.94
C GLY A 153 0.80 4.27 -7.84
N HIS A 154 1.51 4.23 -6.70
CA HIS A 154 2.77 4.93 -6.54
C HIS A 154 3.86 4.13 -5.83
N SER A 155 3.59 3.61 -4.63
CA SER A 155 4.59 2.85 -3.89
C SER A 155 4.00 1.93 -2.83
N PHE A 156 4.80 0.94 -2.43
CA PHE A 156 4.60 0.11 -1.26
C PHE A 156 5.77 0.29 -0.30
N GLU A 157 5.51 0.43 0.99
CA GLU A 157 6.54 0.33 2.03
C GLU A 157 6.34 -0.97 2.79
N VAL A 158 7.39 -1.78 2.85
CA VAL A 158 7.35 -3.11 3.46
C VAL A 158 8.13 -3.08 4.77
N TYR A 159 7.51 -3.58 5.83
CA TYR A 159 8.12 -3.73 7.13
C TYR A 159 7.93 -5.14 7.67
N ALA A 160 8.91 -5.65 8.40
CA ALA A 160 8.88 -7.01 8.93
C ALA A 160 9.12 -7.07 10.44
N ASP A 161 8.43 -8.01 11.10
CA ASP A 161 8.70 -8.51 12.45
C ASP A 161 8.64 -10.05 12.39
N PHE A 162 9.75 -10.69 12.02
CA PHE A 162 9.83 -12.15 11.93
C PHE A 162 9.75 -12.85 13.28
N THR A 163 9.97 -12.13 14.40
CA THR A 163 9.69 -12.68 15.74
C THR A 163 8.20 -12.84 16.01
N GLN A 164 7.35 -12.18 15.21
CA GLN A 164 5.90 -12.10 15.36
C GLN A 164 5.46 -11.67 16.76
N ALA A 165 6.31 -10.90 17.46
CA ALA A 165 5.96 -10.31 18.74
C ALA A 165 4.88 -9.23 18.58
N GLY A 166 4.70 -8.68 17.37
CA GLY A 166 3.72 -7.65 17.07
C GLY A 166 4.12 -6.28 17.65
N LYS A 167 5.42 -6.09 17.91
CA LYS A 167 5.93 -4.94 18.66
C LYS A 167 6.69 -3.96 17.79
N ALA A 168 7.59 -4.45 16.95
CA ALA A 168 8.54 -3.61 16.22
C ALA A 168 8.71 -4.12 14.79
N TYR A 169 7.98 -3.49 13.85
CA TYR A 169 8.13 -3.75 12.43
C TYR A 169 9.20 -2.82 11.86
N LEU A 170 10.29 -3.40 11.36
CA LEU A 170 11.45 -2.70 10.81
C LEU A 170 11.41 -2.66 9.28
N PRO A 171 12.02 -1.65 8.64
CA PRO A 171 12.11 -1.60 7.17
C PRO A 171 12.67 -2.89 6.59
N PHE A 172 11.99 -3.49 5.62
CA PHE A 172 12.38 -4.76 5.00
C PHE A 172 12.55 -4.62 3.47
N PRO A 173 13.63 -5.14 2.87
CA PRO A 173 14.70 -5.92 3.51
C PRO A 173 15.71 -5.07 4.27
N ASP A 174 15.77 -3.77 3.97
CA ASP A 174 16.66 -2.84 4.61
C ASP A 174 16.11 -1.40 4.53
N PRO A 175 16.62 -0.44 5.35
CA PRO A 175 16.14 0.94 5.37
C PRO A 175 16.28 1.73 4.06
N ARG A 176 17.08 1.26 3.09
CA ARG A 176 17.28 1.93 1.80
C ARG A 176 16.37 1.40 0.70
N SER A 177 15.88 0.15 0.82
CA SER A 177 15.12 -0.51 -0.25
C SER A 177 13.72 -1.01 0.17
N PHE A 178 13.27 -0.63 1.37
CA PHE A 178 11.93 -0.97 1.90
C PHE A 178 10.77 -0.32 1.16
N ARG A 179 11.01 0.83 0.50
CA ARG A 179 10.04 1.51 -0.35
C ARG A 179 10.21 1.03 -1.80
N ILE A 180 9.18 0.36 -2.30
CA ILE A 180 9.06 -0.19 -3.64
C ILE A 180 8.16 0.74 -4.45
N HIS A 181 8.70 1.45 -5.42
CA HIS A 181 7.89 2.25 -6.34
C HIS A 181 7.17 1.38 -7.36
N LEU A 182 6.09 1.90 -7.96
CA LEU A 182 5.32 1.18 -8.97
C LEU A 182 6.20 0.66 -10.14
N ARG A 183 7.19 1.46 -10.56
CA ARG A 183 8.15 1.06 -11.61
C ARG A 183 9.12 -0.02 -11.16
N ASP A 184 9.40 -0.15 -9.86
CA ASP A 184 10.27 -1.23 -9.37
C ASP A 184 9.66 -2.62 -9.59
N LEU A 185 8.34 -2.70 -9.83
CA LEU A 185 7.69 -3.94 -10.27
C LEU A 185 8.20 -4.44 -11.61
N GLU A 186 8.96 -3.66 -12.39
CA GLU A 186 9.67 -4.15 -13.58
C GLU A 186 10.76 -5.16 -13.23
N ARG A 187 11.29 -5.09 -12.01
CA ARG A 187 12.33 -6.00 -11.54
C ARG A 187 11.74 -7.30 -11.00
N GLU A 188 12.28 -8.42 -11.45
CA GLU A 188 11.77 -9.76 -11.10
C GLU A 188 11.99 -10.10 -9.63
N ASP A 189 13.11 -9.69 -9.04
CA ASP A 189 13.42 -9.89 -7.62
C ASP A 189 12.41 -9.18 -6.71
N ILE A 190 11.95 -7.98 -7.10
CA ILE A 190 10.92 -7.23 -6.38
C ILE A 190 9.57 -7.93 -6.45
N ARG A 191 9.15 -8.40 -7.64
CA ARG A 191 7.91 -9.15 -7.80
C ARG A 191 7.96 -10.46 -7.02
N GLU A 192 9.08 -11.16 -7.05
CA GLU A 192 9.26 -12.41 -6.31
C GLU A 192 9.20 -12.18 -4.79
N ARG A 193 9.83 -11.12 -4.28
CA ARG A 193 9.73 -10.74 -2.86
C ARG A 193 8.27 -10.48 -2.45
N LEU A 194 7.52 -9.71 -3.25
CA LEU A 194 6.10 -9.47 -2.99
C LEU A 194 5.30 -10.79 -3.07
N ARG A 195 5.57 -11.64 -4.07
CA ARG A 195 4.93 -12.95 -4.19
C ARG A 195 5.19 -13.83 -2.96
N LEU A 196 6.41 -13.83 -2.42
CA LEU A 196 6.77 -14.56 -1.21
C LEU A 196 6.07 -14.02 0.03
N ILE A 197 5.93 -12.69 0.19
CA ILE A 197 5.11 -12.11 1.27
C ILE A 197 3.67 -12.66 1.21
N TRP A 198 3.13 -12.83 0.01
CA TRP A 198 1.80 -13.41 -0.17
C TRP A 198 1.75 -14.92 0.02
N THR A 199 2.78 -15.69 -0.31
CA THR A 199 2.65 -17.16 -0.45
C THR A 199 3.45 -17.96 0.55
N ASN A 200 4.61 -17.47 0.96
CA ASN A 200 5.53 -18.15 1.86
C ASN A 200 6.40 -17.11 2.61
N PRO A 201 5.81 -16.36 3.55
CA PRO A 201 6.49 -15.22 4.18
C PRO A 201 7.72 -15.64 5.00
N THR A 202 7.76 -16.87 5.51
CA THR A 202 8.91 -17.39 6.28
C THR A 202 10.14 -17.64 5.42
N ALA A 203 10.00 -17.81 4.10
CA ALA A 203 11.15 -17.92 3.19
C ALA A 203 11.95 -16.60 3.06
N LEU A 204 11.42 -15.51 3.61
CA LEU A 204 12.07 -14.19 3.63
C LEU A 204 12.74 -13.88 4.97
N ASP A 205 12.63 -14.77 5.96
CA ASP A 205 13.32 -14.65 7.25
C ASP A 205 14.81 -15.02 7.08
N PRO A 206 15.76 -14.12 7.38
CA PRO A 206 17.19 -14.31 7.10
C PRO A 206 17.91 -15.36 7.96
#